data_AF-A0A327SUX5-F1
#
_entry.id   AF-A0A327SUX5-F1
#
_cell.length_a   1.000
_cell.length_b   1.000
_cell.length_c   1.000
_cell.angle_alpha   90.00
_cell.angle_beta   90.00
_cell.angle_gamma   90.00
#
_symmetry.space_group_name_H-M   'P 1'
#
loop_
_entity.id
_entity.type
_entity.pdbx_description
1 polymer ?
#
loop_
_entity_poly.entity_id
_entity_poly.type
_entity_poly.pdbx_seq_one_letter_code
_entity_poly.pdbx_strand_id
1 'polypeptide(L)'
;MKYSVDIKSVMLGLFMATLLFGVFSFKQEGSETVGRYQTTVGEKGVVILDTKTGAYIINPYATDNGWHKGTFSHTSEIATATKDKNL
;
A
#
# COMPACT_ATOMS: atom_id res chain seq x y z
N MET A 1 42.66 42.08 -8.97
CA MET A 1 41.52 41.73 -9.83
C MET A 1 40.23 41.97 -9.05
N LYS A 2 39.31 42.81 -9.52
CA LYS A 2 37.97 42.95 -8.94
C LYS A 2 37.08 41.93 -9.64
N TYR A 3 36.72 40.85 -8.96
CA TYR A 3 35.72 39.92 -9.46
C TYR A 3 34.34 40.59 -9.28
N SER A 4 33.84 41.23 -10.34
CA SER A 4 32.46 41.67 -10.39
C SER A 4 31.60 40.46 -10.68
N VAL A 5 30.96 39.93 -9.66
CA VAL A 5 30.00 38.84 -9.82
C VAL A 5 28.76 39.43 -10.51
N ASP A 6 28.48 38.98 -11.73
CA ASP A 6 27.27 39.36 -12.45
C ASP A 6 26.06 38.71 -11.78
N ILE A 7 25.20 39.55 -11.22
CA ILE A 7 24.03 39.13 -10.44
C ILE A 7 23.07 38.28 -11.28
N LYS A 8 23.05 38.45 -12.61
CA LYS A 8 22.25 37.62 -13.52
C LYS A 8 22.76 36.19 -13.56
N SER A 9 24.09 36.02 -13.53
CA SER A 9 24.74 34.71 -13.51
C SER A 9 24.49 33.99 -12.17
N VAL A 10 24.47 34.74 -11.06
CA VAL A 10 24.13 34.20 -9.72
C VAL A 10 22.67 33.74 -9.68
N MET A 11 21.75 34.55 -10.21
CA MET A 11 20.34 34.20 -10.26
C MET A 11 20.08 32.97 -11.13
N LEU A 12 20.77 32.86 -12.27
CA LEU A 12 20.67 31.68 -13.14
C LEU A 12 21.19 30.42 -12.44
N GLY A 13 22.32 30.52 -11.73
CA GLY A 13 22.86 29.41 -10.93
C GLY A 13 21.92 28.98 -9.81
N LEU A 14 21.33 29.94 -9.09
CA LEU A 14 20.35 29.67 -8.04
C LEU A 14 19.10 28.99 -8.60
N PHE A 15 18.59 29.48 -9.73
CA PHE A 15 17.41 28.91 -10.40
C PHE A 15 17.64 27.45 -10.79
N MET A 16 18.78 27.13 -11.41
CA MET A 16 19.13 25.77 -11.78
C MET A 16 19.29 24.85 -10.55
N ALA A 17 19.87 25.35 -9.46
CA ALA A 17 19.98 24.60 -8.21
C ALA A 17 18.59 24.28 -7.61
N THR A 18 17.67 25.26 -7.58
CA THR A 18 16.31 25.04 -7.06
C THR A 18 15.49 24.06 -7.89
N LEU A 19 15.70 24.05 -9.22
CA LEU A 19 15.08 23.07 -10.13
C LEU A 19 15.51 21.64 -9.80
N LEU A 20 16.79 21.42 -9.51
CA LEU A 20 17.29 20.10 -9.10
C LEU A 20 16.63 19.63 -7.79
N PHE A 21 16.50 20.50 -6.79
CA PHE A 21 15.79 20.16 -5.55
C PHE A 21 14.32 19.83 -5.76
N GLY A 22 13.64 20.51 -6.70
CA GLY A 22 12.26 20.22 -7.07
C GLY A 22 12.07 18.81 -7.64
N VAL A 23 12.99 18.36 -8.51
CA VAL A 23 12.92 17.03 -9.13
C VAL A 23 13.13 15.90 -8.11
N PHE A 24 14.00 16.10 -7.11
CA PHE A 24 14.22 15.10 -6.05
C PHE A 24 13.14 15.10 -4.95
N SER A 25 12.43 16.22 -4.76
CA SER A 25 11.30 16.30 -3.81
C SER A 25 10.04 15.61 -4.27
N PHE A 26 9.89 15.33 -5.57
CA PHE A 26 8.89 14.37 -6.07
C PHE A 26 9.38 12.93 -5.96
N LYS A 27 10.04 12.60 -4.85
CA LYS A 27 10.10 11.21 -4.41
C LYS A 27 8.67 10.88 -3.98
N GLN A 28 7.87 10.47 -4.95
CA GLN A 28 6.61 9.80 -4.73
C GLN A 28 6.93 8.74 -3.69
N GLU A 29 6.42 8.90 -2.47
CA GLU A 29 6.16 7.77 -1.60
C GLU A 29 5.21 6.90 -2.41
N GLY A 30 5.79 6.13 -3.33
CA GLY A 30 5.10 5.11 -4.06
C GLY A 30 4.58 4.23 -2.95
N SER A 31 3.29 4.39 -2.66
CA SER A 31 2.41 3.39 -2.08
C SER A 31 3.15 2.07 -2.14
N GLU A 32 3.64 1.60 -0.99
CA GLU A 32 4.40 0.36 -0.89
C GLU A 32 3.79 -0.60 -1.88
N THR A 33 4.55 -0.96 -2.93
CA THR A 33 4.08 -1.79 -4.04
C THR A 33 3.19 -2.86 -3.45
N VAL A 34 1.87 -2.74 -3.66
CA VAL A 34 0.88 -3.53 -2.92
C VAL A 34 1.32 -4.98 -3.02
N GLY A 35 1.86 -5.49 -1.91
CA GLY A 35 2.45 -6.81 -1.88
C GLY A 35 1.38 -7.81 -2.31
N ARG A 36 1.77 -8.82 -3.10
CA ARG A 36 0.84 -9.88 -3.48
C ARG A 36 0.12 -10.45 -2.26
N TYR A 37 0.84 -10.58 -1.15
CA TYR A 37 0.28 -10.98 0.13
C TYR A 37 0.19 -9.76 1.05
N GLN A 38 -1.03 -9.41 1.46
CA GLN A 38 -1.28 -8.38 2.45
C GLN A 38 -1.74 -9.02 3.75
N THR A 39 -1.23 -8.51 4.88
CA THR A 39 -1.63 -8.97 6.21
C THR A 39 -2.29 -7.83 6.96
N THR A 40 -3.46 -8.09 7.53
CA THR A 40 -4.18 -7.17 8.39
C THR A 40 -4.45 -7.85 9.72
N VAL A 41 -4.13 -7.16 10.81
CA VAL A 41 -4.44 -7.59 12.18
C VAL A 41 -5.50 -6.66 12.74
N GLY A 42 -6.60 -7.22 13.20
CA GLY A 42 -7.66 -6.49 13.92
C GLY A 42 -7.83 -7.04 15.34
N GLU A 43 -8.71 -6.42 16.13
CA GLU A 43 -8.96 -6.79 17.53
C GLU A 43 -9.29 -8.27 17.72
N LYS A 44 -9.98 -8.87 16.75
CA LYS A 44 -10.44 -10.26 16.85
C LYS A 44 -9.46 -11.26 16.24
N GLY A 45 -8.59 -10.84 15.32
CA GLY A 45 -7.85 -11.82 14.54
C GLY A 45 -6.96 -11.28 13.44
N VAL A 46 -6.39 -12.22 12.68
CA VAL A 46 -5.45 -11.96 11.59
C VAL A 46 -6.05 -12.41 10.27
N VAL A 47 -5.83 -11.63 9.21
CA VAL A 47 -6.17 -11.97 7.82
C VAL A 47 -4.93 -11.80 6.96
N ILE A 48 -4.60 -12.83 6.18
CA ILE A 48 -3.56 -12.80 5.15
C ILE A 48 -4.26 -13.02 3.81
N LEU A 49 -4.14 -12.09 2.88
CA LEU A 49 -4.85 -12.05 1.60
C LEU A 49 -3.85 -12.09 0.43
N ASP A 50 -4.01 -13.03 -0.49
CA ASP A 50 -3.43 -12.96 -1.84
C ASP A 50 -4.28 -12.02 -2.70
N THR A 51 -3.83 -10.77 -2.85
CA THR A 51 -4.53 -9.70 -3.57
C THR A 51 -4.72 -10.00 -5.06
N LYS A 52 -3.97 -10.96 -5.62
CA LYS A 52 -4.11 -11.37 -7.02
C LYS A 52 -5.23 -12.39 -7.23
N THR A 53 -5.45 -13.28 -6.27
CA THR A 53 -6.36 -14.43 -6.44
C THR A 53 -7.60 -14.37 -5.54
N GLY A 54 -7.58 -13.52 -4.51
CA GLY A 54 -8.61 -13.52 -3.47
C GLY A 54 -8.55 -14.74 -2.54
N ALA A 55 -7.51 -15.57 -2.65
CA ALA A 55 -7.23 -16.62 -1.67
C ALA A 55 -6.76 -15.98 -0.36
N TYR A 56 -7.14 -16.56 0.77
CA TYR A 56 -6.80 -16.01 2.06
C TYR A 56 -6.53 -17.09 3.11
N ILE A 57 -5.86 -16.68 4.18
CA ILE A 57 -5.75 -17.40 5.43
C ILE A 57 -6.21 -16.46 6.54
N ILE A 58 -7.18 -16.88 7.35
CA ILE A 58 -7.70 -16.10 8.49
C ILE A 58 -7.52 -16.85 9.80
N ASN A 59 -7.36 -16.11 10.87
CA ASN A 59 -7.46 -16.58 12.24
C ASN A 59 -8.38 -15.65 13.03
N PRO A 60 -9.70 -15.91 13.05
CA PRO A 60 -10.70 -14.99 13.57
C PRO A 60 -10.67 -14.77 15.08
N TYR A 61 -9.82 -15.53 15.80
CA TYR A 61 -9.71 -15.50 17.26
C TYR A 61 -8.26 -15.41 17.74
N ALA A 62 -7.30 -15.22 16.82
CA ALA A 62 -5.86 -15.20 17.10
C ALA A 62 -5.37 -16.36 17.99
N THR A 63 -5.91 -17.57 17.81
CA THR A 63 -5.52 -18.76 18.58
C THR A 63 -4.55 -19.63 17.78
N ASP A 64 -3.75 -20.46 18.46
CA ASP A 64 -2.74 -21.29 17.78
C ASP A 64 -3.31 -22.22 16.70
N ASN A 65 -4.55 -22.69 16.88
CA ASN A 65 -5.21 -23.65 15.97
C ASN A 65 -6.36 -23.03 15.16
N GLY A 66 -6.59 -21.71 15.25
CA GLY A 66 -7.72 -21.02 14.62
C GLY A 66 -7.55 -20.68 13.14
N TRP A 67 -6.56 -21.27 12.47
CA TRP A 67 -6.21 -20.92 11.10
C TRP A 67 -7.12 -21.61 10.08
N HIS A 68 -7.80 -20.82 9.26
CA HIS A 68 -8.67 -21.27 8.19
C HIS A 68 -8.23 -20.70 6.85
N LYS A 69 -8.19 -21.54 5.81
CA LYS A 69 -7.91 -21.13 4.44
C LYS A 69 -9.20 -21.06 3.63
N GLY A 70 -9.25 -20.13 2.67
CA GLY A 70 -10.40 -19.99 1.80
C GLY A 70 -10.11 -19.15 0.56
N THR A 71 -11.15 -18.90 -0.20
CA THR A 71 -11.14 -18.00 -1.36
C THR A 71 -12.36 -17.11 -1.29
N PHE A 72 -12.22 -15.86 -1.74
CA PHE A 72 -13.33 -14.92 -1.80
C PHE A 72 -14.59 -15.50 -2.47
N SER A 73 -14.47 -16.13 -3.65
CA SER A 73 -15.61 -16.66 -4.40
C SER A 73 -16.40 -17.69 -3.60
N HIS A 74 -15.73 -18.70 -3.04
CA HIS A 74 -16.38 -19.74 -2.23
C HIS A 74 -17.10 -19.17 -0.99
N THR A 75 -16.48 -18.22 -0.29
CA THR A 75 -17.07 -17.61 0.90
C THR A 75 -18.27 -16.73 0.55
N SER A 76 -18.20 -16.01 -0.58
CA SER A 76 -19.30 -15.21 -1.10
C SER A 76 -20.51 -16.07 -1.51
N GLU A 77 -20.25 -17.22 -2.15
CA GLU A 77 -21.30 -18.19 -2.51
C GLU A 77 -22.01 -18.73 -1.28
N ILE A 78 -21.25 -19.18 -0.25
CA ILE A 78 -21.82 -19.68 1.00
C ILE A 78 -22.64 -18.60 1.70
N ALA A 79 -22.13 -17.36 1.77
CA ALA A 79 -22.83 -16.24 2.40
C ALA A 79 -24.17 -15.96 1.71
N THR A 80 -24.19 -15.99 0.37
CA THR A 80 -25.39 -15.78 -0.43
C THR A 80 -26.40 -16.91 -0.22
N ALA A 81 -25.96 -18.17 -0.36
CA ALA A 81 -26.81 -19.33 -0.16
C ALA A 81 -27.39 -19.44 1.26
N THR A 82 -26.64 -18.96 2.27
CA THR A 82 -27.11 -18.93 3.66
C THR A 82 -28.14 -17.82 3.87
N LYS A 83 -27.94 -16.65 3.26
CA LYS A 83 -28.92 -15.55 3.31
C LYS A 83 -30.27 -15.98 2.72
N ASP A 84 -30.26 -16.61 1.56
CA ASP A 84 -31.48 -17.02 0.85
C ASP A 84 -32.25 -18.15 1.57
N LYS A 85 -31.58 -18.93 2.43
CA LYS A 85 -32.21 -19.97 3.26
C LYS A 85 -32.84 -19.44 4.55
N ASN A 86 -32.49 -18.22 4.96
CA ASN A 86 -32.96 -17.61 6.21
C ASN A 86 -33.92 -16.42 5.96
N LEU A 87 -34.40 -16.27 4.73
CA LEU A 87 -35.45 -15.33 4.28
C LEU A 87 -36.67 -16.14 3.84
#